data_AF-X1KLL2-F1
#
_entry.id   AF-X1KLL2-F1
#
_cell.length_a   1.000
_cell.length_b   1.000
_cell.length_c   1.000
_cell.angle_alpha   90.00
_cell.angle_beta   90.00
_cell.angle_gamma   90.00
#
_symmetry.space_group_name_H-M   'P 1'
#
loop_
_entity.id
_entity.type
_entity.pdbx_description
1 polymer ?
#
loop_
_entity_poly.entity_id
_entity_poly.type
_entity_poly.pdbx_seq_one_letter_code
_entity_poly.pdbx_strand_id
1 'polypeptide(L)'
;MLKILYFILNHPLLMAVFWAWILAQALKVVVSAMEEKKLKLRRFIEPGGMPSSHAAAVVALLTGVGIKQGIGSTIFIIVLVLALVTMYEAIG
;
A
#
# COMPACT_ATOMS: atom_id res chain seq x y z
N MET A 1 -20.97 -14.84 -6.81
CA MET A 1 -19.50 -15.01 -6.71
C MET A 1 -18.75 -14.25 -7.82
N LEU A 2 -19.03 -14.48 -9.11
CA LEU A 2 -18.29 -13.85 -10.22
C LEU A 2 -18.35 -12.31 -10.25
N LYS A 3 -19.50 -11.70 -9.92
CA LYS A 3 -19.67 -10.23 -9.89
C LYS A 3 -18.80 -9.53 -8.84
N ILE A 4 -18.60 -10.16 -7.68
CA ILE A 4 -17.77 -9.61 -6.60
C ILE A 4 -16.30 -9.63 -7.02
N LEU A 5 -15.85 -10.74 -7.60
CA LEU A 5 -14.49 -10.85 -8.13
C LEU A 5 -14.23 -9.80 -9.22
N TYR A 6 -15.16 -9.63 -10.15
CA TYR A 6 -15.07 -8.60 -11.18
C TYR A 6 -14.98 -7.19 -10.58
N PHE A 7 -15.80 -6.88 -9.57
CA PHE A 7 -15.73 -5.60 -8.87
C PHE A 7 -14.35 -5.37 -8.23
N ILE A 8 -13.84 -6.35 -7.48
CA ILE A 8 -12.54 -6.24 -6.80
C ILE A 8 -11.40 -6.01 -7.80
N LEU A 9 -11.41 -6.74 -8.92
CA LEU A 9 -10.35 -6.67 -9.93
C LEU A 9 -10.43 -5.45 -10.85
N ASN A 10 -11.58 -4.76 -10.93
CA ASN A 10 -11.76 -3.63 -11.84
C ASN A 10 -12.03 -2.30 -11.12
N HIS A 11 -12.17 -2.30 -9.79
CA HIS A 11 -12.39 -1.05 -9.07
C HIS A 11 -11.08 -0.25 -9.00
N PRO A 12 -11.03 0.97 -9.55
CA PRO A 12 -9.76 1.70 -9.75
C PRO A 12 -9.04 2.02 -8.42
N LEU A 13 -9.81 2.26 -7.35
CA LEU A 13 -9.22 2.52 -6.02
C LEU A 13 -8.56 1.26 -5.45
N LEU A 14 -9.17 0.08 -5.61
CA LEU A 14 -8.60 -1.18 -5.14
C LEU A 14 -7.36 -1.54 -5.96
N MET A 15 -7.40 -1.31 -7.28
CA MET A 15 -6.25 -1.53 -8.14
C MET A 15 -5.09 -0.59 -7.80
N ALA A 16 -5.35 0.67 -7.49
CA ALA A 16 -4.31 1.61 -7.04
C ALA A 16 -3.63 1.11 -5.75
N VAL A 17 -4.41 0.67 -4.76
CA VAL A 17 -3.89 0.12 -3.49
C VAL A 17 -3.07 -1.14 -3.74
N PHE A 18 -3.58 -2.06 -4.56
CA PHE A 18 -2.89 -3.31 -4.91
C PHE A 18 -1.54 -3.04 -5.59
N TRP A 19 -1.52 -2.16 -6.60
CA TRP A 19 -0.29 -1.83 -7.32
C TRP A 19 0.72 -1.06 -6.46
N ALA A 20 0.27 -0.17 -5.57
CA ALA A 20 1.15 0.50 -4.63
C ALA A 20 1.83 -0.50 -3.68
N TRP A 21 1.08 -1.50 -3.19
CA TRP A 21 1.62 -2.57 -2.35
C TRP A 21 2.65 -3.43 -3.11
N ILE A 22 2.32 -3.87 -4.33
CA ILE A 22 3.24 -4.66 -5.18
C ILE A 22 4.53 -3.88 -5.47
N LEU A 23 4.40 -2.60 -5.80
CA LEU A 23 5.55 -1.75 -6.10
C LEU A 23 6.45 -1.58 -4.88
N ALA A 24 5.87 -1.38 -3.68
CA ALA A 24 6.65 -1.31 -2.45
C ALA A 24 7.41 -2.62 -2.15
N GLN A 25 6.78 -3.78 -2.34
CA GLN A 25 7.46 -5.07 -2.16
C GLN A 25 8.56 -5.31 -3.20
N ALA A 26 8.32 -4.92 -4.46
CA ALA A 26 9.34 -5.01 -5.50
C ALA A 26 10.55 -4.12 -5.19
N LEU A 27 10.30 -2.87 -4.79
CA LEU A 27 11.34 -1.93 -4.38
C LEU A 27 12.11 -2.44 -3.17
N LYS A 28 11.47 -3.12 -2.22
CA LYS A 28 12.16 -3.75 -1.08
C LYS A 28 13.21 -4.76 -1.51
N VAL A 29 12.90 -5.60 -2.50
CA VAL A 29 13.88 -6.56 -3.04
C VAL A 29 15.04 -5.82 -3.70
N VAL A 30 14.76 -4.76 -4.47
CA VAL A 30 15.78 -3.95 -5.15
C VAL A 30 16.70 -3.26 -4.14
N VAL A 31 16.13 -2.56 -3.14
CA VAL A 31 16.88 -1.86 -2.10
C VAL A 31 17.74 -2.84 -1.30
N SER A 32 17.16 -3.96 -0.85
CA SER A 32 17.91 -5.00 -0.13
C SER A 32 19.05 -5.58 -0.98
N ALA A 33 18.83 -5.75 -2.28
CA ALA A 33 19.86 -6.26 -3.19
C ALA A 33 21.01 -5.28 -3.38
N MET A 34 20.74 -3.97 -3.41
CA MET A 34 21.75 -2.92 -3.48
C MET A 34 22.58 -2.84 -2.20
N GLU A 35 21.92 -2.90 -1.03
CA GLU A 35 22.58 -2.81 0.28
C GLU A 35 23.43 -4.05 0.58
N GLU A 36 22.90 -5.25 0.33
CA GLU A 36 23.55 -6.51 0.69
C GLU A 36 24.43 -7.07 -0.44
N LYS A 37 24.42 -6.41 -1.62
CA LYS A 37 25.06 -6.87 -2.88
C LYS A 37 24.69 -8.31 -3.25
N LYS A 38 23.52 -8.77 -2.82
CA LYS A 38 23.00 -10.13 -3.03
C LYS A 38 21.51 -10.08 -3.30
N LEU A 39 21.07 -10.75 -4.38
CA LEU A 39 19.66 -10.87 -4.69
C LEU A 39 18.98 -11.87 -3.75
N LYS A 40 18.17 -11.36 -2.82
CA LYS A 40 17.34 -12.17 -1.91
C LYS A 40 15.87 -12.01 -2.26
N LEU A 41 15.37 -12.81 -3.20
CA LEU A 41 13.95 -12.79 -3.59
C LEU A 41 12.99 -13.06 -2.42
N ARG A 42 13.47 -13.76 -1.38
CA ARG A 42 12.73 -14.00 -0.14
C ARG A 42 12.26 -12.70 0.55
N ARG A 43 13.00 -11.59 0.38
CA ARG A 43 12.65 -10.27 0.90
C ARG A 43 11.27 -9.77 0.42
N PHE A 44 10.77 -10.27 -0.71
CA PHE A 44 9.43 -9.93 -1.23
C PHE A 44 8.29 -10.39 -0.32
N ILE A 45 8.49 -11.49 0.42
CA ILE A 45 7.48 -12.15 1.26
C ILE A 45 7.77 -11.91 2.76
N GLU A 46 8.94 -11.38 3.08
CA GLU A 46 9.33 -11.10 4.46
C GLU A 46 8.52 -9.92 5.04
N PRO A 47 7.97 -10.07 6.26
CA PRO A 47 7.34 -8.97 6.97
C PRO A 47 8.40 -7.94 7.42
N GLY A 48 7.98 -6.66 7.50
CA GLY A 48 8.86 -5.56 7.94
C GLY A 48 9.87 -5.09 6.89
N GLY A 49 10.74 -4.14 7.30
CA GLY A 49 11.77 -3.53 6.46
C GLY A 49 11.28 -2.39 5.56
N MET A 50 12.22 -1.58 5.06
CA MET A 50 11.94 -0.47 4.16
C MET A 50 12.11 -0.86 2.68
N PRO A 51 11.29 -0.31 1.76
CA PRO A 51 10.13 0.54 2.00
C PRO A 51 8.91 -0.24 2.53
N SER A 52 8.07 0.44 3.32
CA SER A 52 6.89 -0.17 3.96
C SER A 52 5.74 -0.34 2.96
N SER A 53 5.32 -1.59 2.76
CA SER A 53 4.19 -1.94 1.90
C SER A 53 2.82 -1.62 2.52
N HIS A 54 2.71 -1.65 3.86
CA HIS A 54 1.51 -1.21 4.58
C HIS A 54 1.30 0.29 4.42
N ALA A 55 2.37 1.08 4.59
CA ALA A 55 2.32 2.53 4.38
C ALA A 55 1.95 2.88 2.93
N ALA A 56 2.58 2.23 1.94
CA ALA A 56 2.26 2.45 0.53
C ALA A 56 0.78 2.17 0.21
N ALA A 57 0.23 1.08 0.74
CA ALA A 57 -1.18 0.72 0.53
C ALA A 57 -2.15 1.76 1.12
N VAL A 58 -1.94 2.19 2.37
CA VAL A 58 -2.84 3.16 3.02
C VAL A 58 -2.73 4.56 2.44
N VAL A 59 -1.54 4.99 2.00
CA VAL A 59 -1.35 6.27 1.32
C VAL A 59 -2.03 6.28 -0.04
N ALA A 60 -1.95 5.18 -0.80
CA ALA A 60 -2.66 5.04 -2.07
C ALA A 60 -4.18 5.14 -1.87
N LEU A 61 -4.71 4.50 -0.82
CA LEU A 61 -6.13 4.58 -0.46
C LEU A 61 -6.52 6.01 -0.09
N LEU A 62 -5.78 6.65 0.81
CA LEU A 62 -6.01 8.03 1.25
C LEU A 62 -6.02 8.99 0.06
N THR A 63 -5.04 8.87 -0.83
CA THR A 63 -4.91 9.71 -2.02
C THR A 63 -6.10 9.52 -2.95
N GLY A 64 -6.47 8.27 -3.26
CA GLY A 64 -7.59 7.98 -4.15
C GLY A 64 -8.95 8.40 -3.56
N VAL A 65 -9.12 8.31 -2.23
CA VAL A 65 -10.30 8.84 -1.53
C VAL A 65 -10.31 10.37 -1.58
N GLY A 66 -9.18 11.02 -1.34
CA GLY A 66 -9.06 12.48 -1.44
C GLY A 66 -9.42 13.01 -2.84
N ILE A 67 -9.00 12.29 -3.89
CA ILE A 67 -9.36 12.60 -5.28
C ILE A 67 -10.86 12.37 -5.53
N LYS A 68 -11.42 11.24 -5.09
CA LYS A 68 -12.81 10.86 -5.42
C LYS A 68 -13.89 11.55 -4.58
N GLN A 69 -13.61 11.80 -3.31
CA GLN A 69 -14.59 12.31 -2.35
C GLN A 69 -14.24 13.69 -1.80
N GLY A 70 -13.04 14.19 -2.10
CA GLY A 70 -12.55 15.46 -1.57
C GLY A 70 -11.97 15.32 -0.16
N ILE A 71 -10.98 16.16 0.13
CA ILE A 71 -10.28 16.18 1.41
C ILE A 71 -11.16 16.64 2.59
N GLY A 72 -12.27 17.34 2.32
CA GLY A 72 -13.24 17.76 3.33
C GLY A 72 -14.29 16.70 3.68
N SER A 73 -14.28 15.53 3.02
CA SER A 73 -15.28 14.49 3.28
C SER A 73 -15.00 13.73 4.58
N THR A 74 -16.06 13.31 5.26
CA THR A 74 -15.96 12.43 6.44
C THR A 74 -15.19 11.15 6.13
N ILE A 75 -15.35 10.59 4.92
CA ILE A 75 -14.66 9.38 4.49
C ILE A 75 -13.16 9.63 4.34
N PHE A 76 -12.73 10.77 3.80
CA PHE A 76 -11.31 11.13 3.77
C PHE A 76 -10.72 11.23 5.18
N ILE A 77 -11.43 11.86 6.12
CA ILE A 77 -10.98 12.00 7.51
C ILE A 77 -10.80 10.61 8.17
N ILE A 78 -11.77 9.71 8.00
CA ILE A 78 -11.67 8.33 8.52
C ILE A 78 -10.43 7.63 7.96
N VAL A 79 -10.22 7.71 6.64
CA VAL A 79 -9.08 7.05 5.98
C VAL A 79 -7.76 7.70 6.38
N LEU A 80 -7.73 9.02 6.60
CA LEU A 80 -6.55 9.73 7.09
C LEU A 80 -6.14 9.25 8.47
N VAL A 81 -7.08 9.16 9.41
CA VAL A 81 -6.83 8.65 10.75
C VAL A 81 -6.31 7.22 10.70
N LEU A 82 -6.93 6.35 9.89
CA LEU A 82 -6.46 4.98 9.70
C LEU A 82 -5.04 4.94 9.10
N ALA A 83 -4.74 5.77 8.11
CA ALA A 83 -3.42 5.83 7.51
C ALA A 83 -2.34 6.24 8.54
N LEU A 84 -2.64 7.21 9.40
CA LEU A 84 -1.74 7.63 10.48
C LEU A 84 -1.50 6.51 11.49
N VAL A 85 -2.55 5.79 11.91
CA VAL A 85 -2.43 4.65 12.82
C VAL A 85 -1.60 3.52 12.20
N THR A 86 -1.88 3.14 10.95
CA THR A 86 -1.10 2.11 10.25
C THR A 86 0.36 2.50 10.07
N MET A 87 0.64 3.77 9.78
CA MET A 87 2.03 4.25 9.70
C MET A 87 2.73 4.18 11.05
N TYR A 88 2.03 4.54 12.14
CA TYR A 88 2.59 4.45 13.48
C TYR A 88 2.92 3.01 13.87
N GLU A 89 2.02 2.06 13.59
CA GLU A 89 2.29 0.63 13.83
C GLU A 89 3.41 0.09 12.95
N ALA A 90 3.59 0.62 11.73
CA ALA A 90 4.65 0.18 10.83
C ALA A 90 6.05 0.71 11.18
N ILE A 91 6.18 1.62 12.15
CA ILE A 91 7.46 2.11 12.68
C ILE A 91 8.03 1.15 13.73
N GLY A 92 7.19 0.30 14.34
CA GLY A 92 7.59 -0.76 15.28
C GLY A 92 8.04 -2.04 14.57
#